data_AF-A0A4P5YD53-F1
#
_entry.id   AF-A0A4P5YD53-F1
#
_cell.length_a   1.000
_cell.length_b   1.000
_cell.length_c   1.000
_cell.angle_alpha   90.00
_cell.angle_beta   90.00
_cell.angle_gamma   90.00
#
_symmetry.space_group_name_H-M   'P 1'
#
loop_
_entity.id
_entity.type
_entity.pdbx_description
1 polymer ?
#
loop_
_entity_poly.entity_id
_entity_poly.type
_entity_poly.pdbx_seq_one_letter_code
_entity_poly.pdbx_strand_id
1 'polypeptide(L)'
;MEDTKNVEPPESRRQLNRLVRLFDCPHPYYCMNANAWFAETSDYHNRYENAADFLEKFGDSDADMNLVFRWDWGGLGDSSAGDDENPLPESRATVFHVWWIVQRKGFMVSGEFPVTADDEPKLREWLAMRWNKLVELWGPVSE
;
A
#
# COMPACT_ATOMS: atom_id res chain seq x y z
N MET A 1 31.76 22.23 8.37
CA MET A 1 32.16 21.25 7.36
C MET A 1 32.07 19.91 8.08
N GLU A 2 30.86 19.36 8.13
CA GLU A 2 30.59 18.08 8.79
C GLU A 2 30.26 17.08 7.69
N ASP A 3 31.08 16.03 7.63
CA ASP A 3 30.96 14.91 6.71
C ASP A 3 29.64 14.17 6.94
N THR A 4 28.64 14.45 6.11
CA THR A 4 27.50 13.54 5.92
C THR A 4 28.00 12.32 5.16
N LYS A 5 28.40 11.31 5.94
CA LYS A 5 28.72 9.96 5.47
C LYS A 5 27.63 9.51 4.49
N ASN A 6 28.04 9.13 3.29
CA ASN A 6 27.25 8.30 2.38
C ASN A 6 26.89 7.01 3.13
N VAL A 7 25.70 6.96 3.70
CA VAL A 7 25.11 5.72 4.19
C VAL A 7 24.61 4.99 2.95
N GLU A 8 25.41 4.04 2.46
CA GLU A 8 24.91 3.13 1.45
C GLU A 8 23.67 2.40 1.99
N PRO A 9 22.57 2.35 1.22
CA PRO A 9 21.37 1.68 1.68
C PRO A 9 21.67 0.19 1.90
N PRO A 10 21.12 -0.41 2.98
CA PRO A 10 21.44 -1.79 3.36
C PRO A 10 21.11 -2.77 2.22
N GLU A 11 21.97 -3.79 2.08
CA GLU A 11 21.95 -4.83 1.03
C GLU A 11 20.63 -5.61 0.91
N SER A 12 19.67 -5.42 1.85
CA SER A 12 18.34 -6.01 1.84
C SER A 12 17.46 -5.59 0.66
N ARG A 13 17.84 -4.56 -0.10
CA ARG A 13 17.09 -4.10 -1.28
C ARG A 13 17.27 -4.97 -2.54
N ARG A 14 18.18 -5.95 -2.54
CA ARG A 14 18.62 -6.64 -3.77
C ARG A 14 17.92 -7.96 -4.11
N GLN A 15 16.88 -8.40 -3.39
CA GLN A 15 16.12 -9.61 -3.76
C GLN A 15 14.62 -9.50 -3.45
N LEU A 16 13.85 -8.85 -4.32
CA LEU A 16 12.38 -8.88 -4.27
C LEU A 16 11.79 -9.64 -5.47
N ASN A 17 12.31 -10.85 -5.71
CA ASN A 17 11.68 -11.83 -6.61
C ASN A 17 11.40 -13.16 -5.89
N ARG A 18 11.10 -13.08 -4.59
CA ARG A 18 10.51 -14.21 -3.85
C ARG A 18 9.01 -14.00 -3.78
N LEU A 19 8.26 -15.10 -3.74
CA LEU A 19 6.84 -15.16 -3.40
C LEU A 19 6.65 -14.65 -1.95
N VAL A 20 6.79 -13.34 -1.75
CA VAL A 20 6.54 -12.70 -0.47
C VAL A 20 5.02 -12.64 -0.32
N ARG A 21 4.53 -13.20 0.79
CA ARG A 21 3.12 -13.08 1.18
C ARG A 21 2.81 -11.60 1.36
N LEU A 22 1.62 -11.15 0.96
CA LEU A 22 1.33 -9.70 0.99
C LEU A 22 1.50 -9.11 2.40
N PHE A 23 1.12 -9.85 3.44
CA PHE A 23 1.28 -9.45 4.84
C PHE A 23 2.70 -9.52 5.40
N ASP A 24 3.68 -10.03 4.65
CA ASP A 24 5.11 -10.02 5.01
C ASP A 24 5.89 -8.93 4.26
N CYS A 25 5.21 -8.03 3.54
CA CYS A 25 5.85 -7.06 2.65
C CYS A 25 5.96 -5.67 3.29
N PRO A 26 7.14 -5.27 3.82
CA PRO A 26 7.36 -3.91 4.28
C PRO A 26 7.57 -2.96 3.09
N HIS A 27 6.86 -1.82 3.07
CA HIS A 27 7.09 -0.77 2.08
C HIS A 27 8.10 0.28 2.60
N PRO A 28 9.13 0.65 1.81
CA PRO A 28 10.19 1.56 2.25
C PRO A 28 9.80 3.05 2.20
N TYR A 29 8.63 3.37 1.69
CA TYR A 29 8.08 4.72 1.62
C TYR A 29 7.14 4.93 2.80
N TYR A 30 7.15 6.09 3.46
CA TYR A 30 6.13 6.45 4.46
C TYR A 30 4.99 7.23 3.77
N CYS A 31 3.73 6.98 4.17
CA CYS A 31 2.56 7.62 3.58
C CYS A 31 1.52 7.84 4.66
N MET A 32 1.04 9.07 4.75
CA MET A 32 -0.05 9.42 5.64
C MET A 32 -1.39 8.94 5.07
N ASN A 33 -2.37 8.65 5.93
CA ASN A 33 -3.68 8.14 5.50
C ASN A 33 -4.42 9.12 4.57
N ALA A 34 -4.21 10.42 4.71
CA ALA A 34 -4.77 11.42 3.81
C ALA A 34 -3.74 12.53 3.56
N ASN A 35 -3.98 13.37 2.57
CA ASN A 35 -3.19 14.58 2.37
C ASN A 35 -3.50 15.57 3.52
N ALA A 36 -2.50 16.27 4.03
CA ALA A 36 -2.63 17.24 5.14
C ALA A 36 -3.71 18.30 4.88
N TRP A 37 -3.89 18.72 3.63
CA TRP A 37 -4.91 19.70 3.24
C TRP A 37 -6.35 19.18 3.29
N PHE A 38 -6.53 17.87 3.34
CA PHE A 38 -7.81 17.17 3.26
C PHE A 38 -8.02 16.18 4.41
N ALA A 39 -7.18 16.25 5.44
CA ALA A 39 -7.18 15.32 6.57
C ALA A 39 -8.49 15.34 7.37
N GLU A 40 -9.24 16.45 7.32
CA GLU A 40 -10.51 16.61 8.04
C GLU A 40 -11.75 16.21 7.20
N THR A 41 -11.54 15.83 5.94
CA THR A 41 -12.62 15.49 5.01
C THR A 41 -12.70 13.99 4.78
N SER A 42 -13.86 13.40 5.07
CA SER A 42 -14.15 11.96 4.89
C SER A 42 -14.05 11.49 3.44
N ASP A 43 -14.00 12.40 2.48
CA ASP A 43 -13.99 12.08 1.05
C ASP A 43 -12.66 11.47 0.57
N TYR A 44 -11.59 11.56 1.38
CA TYR A 44 -10.23 11.19 0.97
C TYR A 44 -9.63 10.03 1.76
N HIS A 45 -10.28 9.59 2.82
CA HIS A 45 -9.95 8.37 3.54
C HIS A 45 -11.24 7.57 3.76
N ASN A 46 -11.33 6.44 3.06
CA ASN A 46 -12.55 5.64 3.01
C ASN A 46 -12.37 4.38 3.85
N ARG A 47 -13.43 3.98 4.54
CA ARG A 47 -13.50 2.69 5.25
C ARG A 47 -14.49 1.79 4.52
N TYR A 48 -14.07 0.58 4.20
CA TYR A 48 -14.92 -0.45 3.61
C TYR A 48 -15.17 -1.56 4.62
N GLU A 49 -16.30 -2.24 4.51
CA GLU A 49 -16.67 -3.26 5.49
C GLU A 49 -15.77 -4.51 5.39
N ASN A 50 -15.29 -4.83 4.19
CA ASN A 50 -14.46 -5.98 3.88
C ASN A 50 -13.83 -5.83 2.48
N ALA A 51 -12.95 -6.77 2.11
CA ALA A 51 -12.31 -6.78 0.79
C ALA A 51 -13.30 -6.89 -0.39
N ALA A 52 -14.43 -7.58 -0.23
CA ALA A 52 -15.39 -7.76 -1.33
C ALA A 52 -16.09 -6.44 -1.68
N ASP A 53 -16.51 -5.66 -0.68
CA ASP A 53 -17.09 -4.31 -0.88
C ASP A 53 -16.11 -3.37 -1.60
N PHE A 54 -14.83 -3.39 -1.20
CA PHE A 54 -13.80 -2.63 -1.89
C PHE A 54 -13.62 -3.08 -3.36
N LEU A 55 -13.54 -4.40 -3.60
CA LEU A 55 -13.33 -4.95 -4.94
C LEU A 55 -14.56 -4.81 -5.85
N GLU A 56 -15.78 -4.77 -5.31
CA GLU A 56 -16.98 -4.45 -6.09
C GLU A 56 -16.89 -3.05 -6.69
N LYS A 57 -16.35 -2.09 -5.92
CA LYS A 57 -16.23 -0.70 -6.34
C LYS A 57 -14.99 -0.40 -7.18
N PHE A 58 -13.86 -1.05 -6.87
CA PHE A 58 -12.56 -0.73 -7.46
C PHE A 58 -11.93 -1.87 -8.26
N GLY A 59 -12.55 -3.05 -8.32
CA GLY A 59 -12.01 -4.22 -9.01
C GLY A 59 -11.66 -3.94 -10.47
N ASP A 60 -12.63 -3.39 -11.20
CA ASP A 60 -12.55 -3.04 -12.62
C ASP A 60 -12.30 -1.53 -12.88
N SER A 61 -12.08 -0.76 -11.81
CA SER A 61 -11.90 0.69 -11.93
C SER A 61 -10.74 1.06 -12.86
N ASP A 62 -10.91 2.13 -13.62
CA ASP A 62 -9.90 2.63 -14.56
C ASP A 62 -8.60 3.03 -13.82
N ALA A 63 -7.49 2.37 -14.18
CA ALA A 63 -6.17 2.58 -13.57
C ALA A 63 -5.51 3.90 -13.97
N ASP A 64 -5.87 4.48 -15.13
CA ASP A 64 -5.40 5.82 -15.53
C ASP A 64 -6.10 6.91 -14.72
N MET A 65 -7.31 6.63 -14.23
CA MET A 65 -8.08 7.54 -13.38
C MET A 65 -7.81 7.33 -11.88
N ASN A 66 -7.37 6.14 -11.47
CA ASN A 66 -7.11 5.74 -10.09
C ASN A 66 -5.75 5.05 -9.98
N LEU A 67 -4.67 5.85 -10.07
CA LEU A 67 -3.31 5.33 -10.04
C LEU A 67 -2.95 4.87 -8.63
N VAL A 68 -3.08 3.57 -8.37
CA VAL A 68 -2.64 2.95 -7.12
C VAL A 68 -1.12 2.94 -7.10
N PHE A 69 -0.54 3.53 -6.05
CA PHE A 69 0.92 3.65 -5.91
C PHE A 69 1.46 2.99 -4.63
N ARG A 70 0.57 2.60 -3.72
CA ARG A 70 0.94 1.92 -2.47
C ARG A 70 -0.22 1.11 -1.93
N TRP A 71 0.12 0.02 -1.26
CA TRP A 71 -0.76 -0.74 -0.38
C TRP A 71 0.05 -1.15 0.87
N ASP A 72 -0.62 -1.54 1.94
CA ASP A 72 -0.01 -2.18 3.11
C ASP A 72 -0.99 -3.22 3.66
N TRP A 73 -0.45 -4.29 4.22
CA TRP A 73 -1.23 -5.33 4.87
C TRP A 73 -0.66 -5.56 6.27
N GLY A 74 -1.36 -5.11 7.31
CA GLY A 74 -0.87 -5.19 8.68
C GLY A 74 -1.87 -4.70 9.73
N GLY A 75 -1.44 -4.65 10.99
CA GLY A 75 -2.24 -4.06 12.06
C GLY A 75 -2.25 -2.52 11.96
N LEU A 76 -3.36 -1.89 12.36
CA LEU A 76 -3.42 -0.46 12.68
C LEU A 76 -2.42 -0.16 13.81
N GLY A 77 -1.16 0.13 13.47
CA GLY A 77 -0.11 0.37 14.45
C GLY A 77 1.33 0.39 13.93
N ASP A 78 1.61 -0.16 12.75
CA ASP A 78 3.00 -0.26 12.25
C ASP A 78 3.55 1.03 11.62
N SER A 79 2.75 2.11 11.62
CA SER A 79 3.26 3.45 11.32
C SER A 79 3.70 4.13 12.62
N SER A 80 4.98 3.98 12.97
CA SER A 80 5.73 4.67 14.04
C SER A 80 5.55 4.22 15.50
N ALA A 81 6.26 3.16 15.88
CA ALA A 81 6.95 2.97 17.18
C ALA A 81 7.69 1.62 17.06
N GLY A 82 9.01 1.56 17.20
CA GLY A 82 9.63 1.30 18.49
C GLY A 82 9.44 -0.18 18.87
N ASP A 83 10.53 -0.96 18.89
CA ASP A 83 10.66 -2.31 19.44
C ASP A 83 9.41 -2.90 20.11
N ASP A 84 8.87 -4.00 19.56
CA ASP A 84 8.17 -4.96 20.42
C ASP A 84 8.30 -6.39 19.89
N GLU A 85 8.87 -7.25 20.73
CA GLU A 85 9.19 -8.66 20.54
C GLU A 85 7.93 -9.57 20.56
N ASN A 86 6.85 -9.17 19.90
CA ASN A 86 5.64 -9.99 19.80
C ASN A 86 5.12 -10.05 18.36
N PRO A 87 5.46 -11.11 17.58
CA PRO A 87 4.76 -11.36 16.34
C PRO A 87 3.26 -11.52 16.63
N LEU A 88 2.44 -10.72 15.96
CA LEU A 88 0.99 -10.81 16.10
C LEU A 88 0.53 -12.24 15.74
N PRO A 89 -0.41 -12.83 16.50
CA PRO A 89 -0.91 -14.17 16.21
C PRO A 89 -1.50 -14.25 14.80
N GLU A 90 -1.17 -15.30 14.03
CA GLU A 90 -1.63 -15.55 12.64
C GLU A 90 -3.17 -15.55 12.47
N SER A 91 -3.92 -15.57 13.57
CA SER A 91 -5.38 -15.74 13.59
C SER A 91 -6.19 -14.44 13.79
N ARG A 92 -5.62 -13.25 13.60
CA ARG A 92 -6.36 -11.98 13.74
C ARG A 92 -6.62 -11.32 12.39
N ALA A 93 -7.86 -10.88 12.19
CA ALA A 93 -8.21 -9.97 11.11
C ALA A 93 -7.21 -8.81 11.11
N THR A 94 -6.51 -8.64 10.00
CA THR A 94 -5.56 -7.57 9.75
C THR A 94 -6.25 -6.50 8.90
N VAL A 95 -5.64 -5.33 8.77
CA VAL A 95 -6.20 -4.25 7.95
C VAL A 95 -5.39 -4.13 6.68
N PHE A 96 -6.08 -4.05 5.56
CA PHE A 96 -5.47 -3.70 4.29
C PHE A 96 -5.66 -2.21 4.07
N HIS A 97 -4.57 -1.50 3.87
CA HIS A 97 -4.56 -0.09 3.50
C HIS A 97 -4.13 0.04 2.05
N VAL A 98 -4.74 0.96 1.32
CA VAL A 98 -4.40 1.20 -0.08
C VAL A 98 -4.55 2.67 -0.43
N TRP A 99 -3.63 3.17 -1.26
CA TRP A 99 -3.57 4.57 -1.66
C TRP A 99 -3.50 4.70 -3.17
N TRP A 100 -4.23 5.69 -3.70
CA TRP A 100 -4.24 6.01 -5.12
C TRP A 100 -4.36 7.52 -5.36
N ILE A 101 -3.94 7.94 -6.55
CA ILE A 101 -4.11 9.31 -7.05
C ILE A 101 -5.29 9.37 -8.02
N VAL A 102 -6.20 10.32 -7.79
CA VAL A 102 -7.31 10.61 -8.69
C VAL A 102 -6.88 11.67 -9.72
N GLN A 103 -6.68 11.25 -10.98
CA GLN A 103 -5.99 12.02 -12.03
C GLN A 103 -6.57 13.42 -12.30
N ARG A 104 -7.90 13.58 -12.28
CA ARG A 104 -8.54 14.88 -12.58
C ARG A 104 -8.40 15.93 -11.48
N LYS A 105 -8.20 15.49 -10.23
CA LYS A 105 -8.14 16.39 -9.08
C LYS A 105 -6.76 16.43 -8.43
N GLY A 106 -5.87 15.50 -8.80
CA GLY A 106 -4.56 15.34 -8.17
C GLY A 106 -4.67 14.94 -6.69
N PHE A 107 -5.80 14.37 -6.29
CA PHE A 107 -6.05 14.02 -4.89
C PHE A 107 -5.51 12.64 -4.57
N MET A 108 -4.76 12.57 -3.48
CA MET A 108 -4.41 11.32 -2.83
C MET A 108 -5.60 10.86 -2.00
N VAL A 109 -6.11 9.69 -2.34
CA VAL A 109 -7.20 9.03 -1.64
C VAL A 109 -6.65 7.73 -1.04
N SER A 110 -7.20 7.33 0.10
CA SER A 110 -6.93 6.03 0.67
C SER A 110 -8.20 5.26 1.02
N GLY A 111 -8.02 3.95 1.19
CA GLY A 111 -9.02 3.00 1.64
C GLY A 111 -8.42 2.11 2.72
N GLU A 112 -9.22 1.77 3.73
CA GLU A 112 -8.89 0.73 4.70
C GLU A 112 -10.06 -0.23 4.90
N PHE A 113 -9.75 -1.52 5.08
CA PHE A 113 -10.74 -2.55 5.36
C PHE A 113 -10.13 -3.79 6.03
N PRO A 114 -10.92 -4.53 6.83
CA PRO A 114 -10.46 -5.78 7.42
C PRO A 114 -10.25 -6.85 6.35
N VAL A 115 -9.20 -7.64 6.52
CA VAL A 115 -8.80 -8.75 5.65
C VAL A 115 -8.34 -9.95 6.45
N THR A 116 -8.44 -11.11 5.80
CA THR A 116 -7.94 -12.40 6.26
C THR A 116 -7.00 -12.99 5.21
N ALA A 117 -6.27 -14.05 5.57
CA ALA A 117 -5.38 -14.73 4.61
C ALA A 117 -6.13 -15.23 3.34
N ASP A 118 -7.42 -15.55 3.46
CA ASP A 118 -8.26 -16.00 2.34
C ASP A 118 -8.51 -14.91 1.29
N ASP A 119 -8.30 -13.63 1.64
CA ASP A 119 -8.44 -12.50 0.72
C ASP A 119 -7.20 -12.27 -0.14
N GLU A 120 -6.05 -12.87 0.22
CA GLU A 120 -4.76 -12.63 -0.43
C GLU A 120 -4.79 -12.92 -1.94
N PRO A 121 -5.35 -14.03 -2.43
CA PRO A 121 -5.36 -14.31 -3.87
C PRO A 121 -6.08 -13.23 -4.68
N LYS A 122 -7.22 -12.73 -4.19
CA LYS A 122 -8.03 -11.70 -4.88
C LYS A 122 -7.33 -10.35 -4.85
N LEU A 123 -6.76 -9.97 -3.71
CA LEU A 123 -6.02 -8.72 -3.57
C LEU A 123 -4.74 -8.74 -4.42
N ARG A 124 -4.05 -9.88 -4.50
CA ARG A 124 -2.88 -10.06 -5.35
C ARG A 124 -3.21 -9.93 -6.82
N GLU A 125 -4.30 -10.54 -7.29
CA GLU A 125 -4.77 -10.39 -8.67
C GLU A 125 -5.09 -8.93 -8.98
N TRP A 126 -5.82 -8.25 -8.10
CA TRP A 126 -6.12 -6.83 -8.25
C TRP A 126 -4.86 -5.96 -8.28
N LEU A 127 -3.94 -6.15 -7.33
CA LEU A 127 -2.67 -5.42 -7.27
C LEU A 127 -1.80 -5.66 -8.51
N ALA A 128 -1.78 -6.87 -9.07
CA ALA A 128 -1.04 -7.16 -10.29
C ALA A 128 -1.56 -6.32 -11.48
N MET A 129 -2.88 -6.14 -11.59
CA MET A 129 -3.45 -5.25 -12.60
C MET A 129 -3.01 -3.79 -12.41
N ARG A 130 -2.97 -3.32 -11.15
CA ARG A 130 -2.53 -1.96 -10.83
C ARG A 130 -1.04 -1.75 -11.07
N TRP A 131 -0.24 -2.76 -10.75
CA TRP A 131 1.20 -2.79 -10.99
C TRP A 131 1.56 -2.59 -12.45
N ASN A 132 0.81 -3.21 -13.39
CA ASN A 132 1.06 -3.06 -14.82
C ASN A 132 1.07 -1.58 -15.26
N LYS A 133 0.20 -0.74 -14.69
CA LYS A 133 0.16 0.69 -14.98
C LYS A 133 1.38 1.43 -14.42
N LEU A 134 1.84 1.10 -13.23
CA LEU A 134 3.08 1.67 -12.67
C LEU A 134 4.31 1.27 -13.50
N VAL A 135 4.38 0.01 -13.94
CA VAL A 135 5.45 -0.46 -14.83
C VAL A 135 5.39 0.26 -16.17
N GLU A 136 4.22 0.41 -16.77
CA GLU A 136 4.06 1.17 -18.01
C GLU A 136 4.55 2.62 -17.84
N LEU A 137 4.15 3.27 -16.74
CA LEU A 137 4.47 4.66 -16.44
C LEU A 137 5.98 4.88 -16.25
N TRP A 138 6.65 3.99 -15.54
CA TRP A 138 8.09 4.10 -15.23
C TRP A 138 8.97 3.27 -16.18
N GLY A 139 8.36 2.54 -17.11
CA GLY A 139 8.99 1.66 -18.09
C GLY A 139 10.17 2.27 -18.82
N PRO A 140 10.09 3.52 -19.30
CA PRO A 140 11.20 4.17 -20.01
C PRO A 140 12.48 4.36 -19.19
N VAL A 141 12.41 4.23 -17.86
CA VAL A 141 13.57 4.38 -16.94
C VAL A 141 13.80 3.14 -16.07
N SER A 142 12.96 2.10 -16.17
CA SER A 142 13.17 0.81 -15.52
C SER A 142 13.94 -0.11 -16.46
N GLU A 143 15.12 -0.56 -16.04
CA GLU A 143 15.96 -1.52 -16.78
C GLU A 143 15.34 -2.92 -16.87
#